data_AF-A0A6B3CY84-F1
#
_entry.id   AF-A0A6B3CY84-F1
#
_cell.length_a   1.000
_cell.length_b   1.000
_cell.length_c   1.000
_cell.angle_alpha   90.00
_cell.angle_beta   90.00
_cell.angle_gamma   90.00
#
_symmetry.space_group_name_H-M   'P 1'
#
loop_
_entity.id
_entity.type
_entity.pdbx_description
1 polymer ?
#
loop_
_entity_poly.entity_id
_entity_poly.type
_entity_poly.pdbx_seq_one_letter_code
_entity_poly.pdbx_strand_id
1 'polypeptide(L)' 'GNGFGRGLPPAADNQDKWPYAKPLLTTVQVGCPQITGASAAYRDLLRIRSGEKDFSLATAGQVQSRLSFPLSGKDETPG' A
#
# COMPACT_ATOMS: atom_id res chain seq x y z
N GLY A 1 3.76 15.62 -9.88
CA GLY A 1 3.39 15.61 -8.45
C GLY A 1 2.26 14.63 -8.23
N ASN A 2 2.00 14.23 -6.98
CA ASN A 2 1.00 13.20 -6.64
C ASN A 2 -0.40 13.75 -6.34
N GLY A 3 -0.64 15.05 -6.53
CA GLY A 3 -1.93 15.69 -6.27
C GLY A 3 -2.20 16.04 -4.79
N PHE A 4 -1.32 15.67 -3.87
CA PHE A 4 -1.46 16.01 -2.45
C PHE A 4 -1.27 17.51 -2.19
N GLY A 5 -1.93 18.04 -1.16
CA GLY A 5 -1.72 19.42 -0.69
C GLY A 5 -2.32 20.50 -1.59
N ARG A 6 -3.30 20.19 -2.44
CA ARG A 6 -3.93 21.15 -3.37
C ARG A 6 -5.07 22.00 -2.77
N GLY A 7 -5.07 22.15 -1.45
CA GLY A 7 -6.15 22.79 -0.70
C GLY A 7 -7.12 21.77 -0.09
N LEU A 8 -8.08 22.29 0.68
CA LEU A 8 -9.11 21.46 1.30
C LEU A 8 -10.06 20.89 0.23
N PRO A 9 -10.48 19.62 0.36
CA PRO A 9 -11.45 19.03 -0.55
C PRO A 9 -12.85 19.64 -0.38
N PRO A 10 -13.77 19.47 -1.34
CA PRO A 10 -15.12 20.05 -1.30
C PRO A 10 -15.87 19.78 0.01
N ALA A 11 -16.57 20.80 0.51
CA ALA A 11 -17.17 20.81 1.84
C ALA A 11 -18.23 19.72 2.08
N ALA A 12 -19.03 19.41 1.05
CA ALA A 12 -20.21 18.54 1.14
C ALA A 12 -19.95 17.23 1.93
N ASP A 13 -18.77 16.62 1.72
CA ASP A 13 -18.41 15.35 2.34
C ASP A 13 -17.22 15.45 3.32
N ASN A 14 -16.59 16.62 3.44
CA ASN A 14 -15.27 16.75 4.05
C ASN A 14 -15.12 17.84 5.11
N GLN A 15 -16.09 18.75 5.26
CA GLN A 15 -15.93 19.91 6.14
C GLN A 15 -15.64 19.52 7.60
N ASP A 16 -16.33 18.49 8.09
CA ASP A 16 -16.12 17.89 9.41
C ASP A 16 -14.70 17.36 9.63
N LYS A 17 -14.01 16.98 8.55
CA LYS A 17 -12.65 16.42 8.55
C LYS A 17 -11.56 17.47 8.35
N TRP A 18 -11.91 18.69 7.94
CA TRP A 18 -10.94 19.76 7.68
C TRP A 18 -10.03 20.10 8.86
N PRO A 19 -10.47 20.08 10.14
CA PRO A 19 -9.56 20.30 11.28
C PRO A 19 -8.38 19.32 11.31
N TYR A 20 -8.58 18.08 10.86
CA TYR A 20 -7.53 17.05 10.79
C TYR A 20 -6.73 17.15 9.48
N ALA A 21 -7.38 17.47 8.36
CA ALA A 21 -6.71 17.53 7.06
C ALA A 21 -5.79 18.74 6.91
N LYS A 22 -6.21 19.92 7.40
CA LYS A 22 -5.50 21.18 7.24
C LYS A 22 -4.01 21.13 7.66
N PRO A 23 -3.63 20.64 8.87
CA PRO A 23 -2.22 20.58 9.25
C PRO A 23 -1.40 19.60 8.39
N LEU A 24 -2.00 18.52 7.89
CA LEU A 24 -1.31 17.52 7.10
C LEU A 24 -1.03 18.00 5.66
N LEU A 25 -2.00 18.71 5.08
CA LEU A 25 -1.92 19.21 3.69
C LEU A 25 -0.78 20.21 3.47
N THR A 26 -0.29 20.87 4.52
CA THR A 26 0.82 21.83 4.43
C THR A 26 2.15 21.29 4.92
N THR A 27 2.15 20.22 5.71
CA THR A 27 3.37 19.69 6.37
C THR A 27 4.01 18.56 5.58
N VAL A 28 3.21 17.77 4.87
CA VAL A 28 3.73 16.61 4.10
C VAL A 28 4.10 17.04 2.67
N GLN A 29 5.35 16.78 2.29
CA GLN A 29 5.86 17.05 0.95
C GLN A 29 6.30 15.74 0.27
N VAL A 30 5.83 15.52 -0.96
CA VAL A 30 6.18 14.34 -1.77
C VAL A 30 6.76 14.81 -3.10
N GLY A 31 8.02 14.45 -3.35
CA GLY A 31 8.75 14.83 -4.55
C GLY A 31 8.85 13.72 -5.58
N CYS A 32 9.54 14.03 -6.69
CA CYS A 32 9.84 13.06 -7.73
C CYS A 32 10.52 11.78 -7.19
N PRO A 33 11.49 11.83 -6.25
CA PRO A 33 12.16 10.62 -5.75
C PRO A 33 11.20 9.61 -5.10
N GLN A 34 10.23 10.08 -4.31
CA GLN A 34 9.25 9.18 -3.69
C GLN A 34 8.30 8.58 -4.75
N ILE A 35 7.88 9.39 -5.73
CA ILE A 35 6.98 8.93 -6.80
C ILE A 35 7.67 7.88 -7.68
N THR A 36 8.91 8.15 -8.11
CA THR A 36 9.67 7.22 -8.96
C THR A 36 10.06 5.96 -8.19
N GLY A 37 10.42 6.08 -6.92
CA GLY A 37 10.69 4.95 -6.03
C GLY A 37 9.47 4.04 -5.86
N ALA A 38 8.30 4.59 -5.55
CA ALA A 38 7.06 3.83 -5.44
C ALA A 38 6.68 3.15 -6.77
N SER A 39 6.85 3.84 -7.90
CA SER A 39 6.61 3.26 -9.23
C SER A 39 7.56 2.11 -9.55
N ALA A 40 8.84 2.22 -9.16
CA ALA A 40 9.82 1.15 -9.35
C ALA A 40 9.50 -0.07 -8.49
N ALA A 41 9.27 0.13 -7.18
CA ALA A 41 8.91 -0.95 -6.27
C ALA A 41 7.63 -1.69 -6.70
N TYR A 42 6.63 -0.96 -7.18
CA TYR A 42 5.41 -1.56 -7.73
C TYR A 42 5.69 -2.48 -8.93
N ARG A 43 6.55 -2.05 -9.85
CA ARG A 43 6.96 -2.90 -10.99
C ARG A 43 7.74 -4.12 -10.55
N ASP A 44 8.57 -4.01 -9.51
CA ASP A 44 9.31 -5.14 -8.96
C ASP A 44 8.37 -6.18 -8.35
N LEU A 45 7.37 -5.75 -7.58
CA LEU A 45 6.32 -6.64 -7.05
C LEU A 45 5.55 -7.35 -8.17
N LEU A 46 5.19 -6.64 -9.24
CA LEU A 46 4.54 -7.26 -10.40
C LEU A 46 5.44 -8.30 -11.08
N ARG A 47 6.74 -7.98 -11.24
CA ARG A 47 7.71 -8.93 -11.81
C ARG A 47 7.76 -10.20 -10.96
N ILE A 48 7.90 -10.07 -9.64
CA ILE A 48 7.93 -11.19 -8.69
C ILE A 48 6.64 -12.02 -8.82
N ARG A 49 5.47 -11.38 -8.74
CA ARG A 49 4.16 -12.05 -8.85
C ARG A 49 3.99 -12.82 -10.16
N SER A 50 4.45 -12.25 -11.28
CA SER A 50 4.32 -12.88 -12.60
C SER A 50 5.37 -13.95 -12.90
N GLY A 51 6.54 -13.85 -12.26
CA GLY A 51 7.70 -14.71 -12.52
C GLY A 51 7.72 -15.98 -11.67
N GLU A 52 7.30 -15.88 -10.41
CA GLU A 52 7.25 -17.01 -9.49
C GLU A 52 5.90 -17.73 -9.61
N LYS A 53 5.94 -19.03 -9.92
CA LYS A 53 4.76 -19.85 -10.15
C LYS A 53 3.96 -20.09 -8.88
N ASP A 54 4.63 -20.18 -7.72
CA ASP A 54 3.95 -20.40 -6.44
C ASP A 54 3.08 -19.19 -6.01
N PHE A 55 3.26 -17.99 -6.59
CA PHE A 55 2.33 -16.86 -6.41
C PHE A 55 1.06 -16.94 -7.29
N SER A 56 0.87 -18.04 -8.02
CA SER A 56 -0.25 -18.21 -8.97
C SER A 56 -0.90 -19.60 -8.91
N LEU A 57 -0.87 -20.27 -7.75
CA LEU A 57 -1.51 -21.58 -7.55
C LEU A 57 -3.00 -21.53 -7.95
N ALA A 58 -3.42 -22.45 -8.83
CA ALA A 58 -4.69 -22.36 -9.54
C ALA A 58 -5.85 -23.02 -8.78
N THR A 59 -5.57 -23.84 -7.76
CA THR A 59 -6.59 -24.61 -7.04
C THR A 59 -6.40 -24.53 -5.54
N ALA A 60 -7.51 -24.68 -4.80
CA ALA A 60 -7.49 -24.74 -3.34
C ALA A 60 -6.59 -25.88 -2.81
N GLY A 61 -6.56 -27.04 -3.48
CA GLY A 61 -5.70 -28.16 -3.08
C GLY A 61 -4.20 -27.85 -3.23
N GLN A 62 -3.81 -27.11 -4.26
CA GLN A 62 -2.44 -26.62 -4.39
C GLN A 62 -2.08 -25.63 -3.29
N VAL A 63 -2.99 -24.69 -2.99
CA VAL A 63 -2.80 -23.73 -1.90
C VAL A 63 -2.63 -24.43 -0.56
N GLN A 64 -3.52 -25.35 -0.21
CA GLN A 64 -3.47 -26.09 1.06
C GLN A 64 -2.21 -26.93 1.23
N SER A 65 -1.65 -27.46 0.14
CA SER A 65 -0.46 -28.31 0.20
C SER A 65 0.87 -27.54 0.22
N ARG A 66 0.90 -26.29 -0.26
CA ARG A 66 2.14 -25.53 -0.45
C ARG A 66 2.29 -24.30 0.44
N LEU A 67 1.21 -23.62 0.79
CA LEU A 67 1.26 -22.37 1.54
C LEU A 67 1.28 -22.65 3.06
N SER A 68 2.15 -21.96 3.79
CA SER A 68 2.16 -21.96 5.25
C SER A 68 2.50 -20.57 5.80
N PHE A 69 2.08 -20.30 7.04
CA PHE A 69 2.34 -19.04 7.75
C PHE A 69 3.11 -19.34 9.06
N PRO A 70 4.46 -19.34 9.02
CA PRO A 70 5.28 -19.84 10.12
C PRO A 70 5.33 -18.90 11.35
N LEU A 71 5.05 -17.60 11.18
CA LEU A 71 5.05 -16.60 12.24
C LEU A 71 3.63 -16.31 12.73
N SER A 72 2.94 -17.33 13.24
CA SER A 72 1.57 -17.20 13.75
C SER A 72 1.49 -17.49 15.24
N GLY A 73 0.51 -16.89 15.92
CA GLY A 73 0.16 -17.21 17.30
C GLY A 73 0.35 -16.04 18.26
N LYS A 74 0.16 -16.30 19.56
CA LYS A 74 0.17 -15.25 20.60
C LYS A 74 1.52 -14.52 20.73
N ASP A 75 2.59 -15.17 20.29
CA ASP A 75 3.96 -14.68 20.40
C ASP A 75 4.50 -14.12 19.07
N GLU A 76 3.62 -13.91 18.08
CA GLU A 76 4.02 -13.32 16.80
C GLU A 76 4.54 -11.89 16.97
N THR A 77 5.51 -11.50 16.14
CA THR A 77 5.94 -10.10 16.07
C THR A 77 4.88 -9.31 15.30
N PRO A 78 4.31 -8.23 15.85
CA PRO A 78 3.32 -7.44 15.13
C PRO A 78 3.90 -6.81 13.86
N GLY A 79 3.25 -7.03 12.73
CA GLY A 79 3.61 -6.48 11.42
C GLY A 79 3.73 -7.54 10.35
#